data_AF-A0A061RMJ2-F1
#
_entry.id   AF-A0A061RMJ2-F1
#
_cell.length_a   1.000
_cell.length_b   1.000
_cell.length_c   1.000
_cell.angle_alpha   90.00
_cell.angle_beta   90.00
_cell.angle_gamma   90.00
#
_symmetry.space_group_name_H-M   'P 1'
#
loop_
_entity.id
_entity.type
_entity.pdbx_description
1 polymer ?
#
loop_
_entity_poly.entity_id
_entity_poly.type
_entity_poly.pdbx_seq_one_letter_code
_entity_poly.pdbx_strand_id
1 'polypeptide(L)'
;MDQRNFSLLCRKLEALNYTDSLEPSSAPLVQKLVDDLVHTTESYRALKLKASKHEQEGEQWQGKLEVWKKDSQRLLHENNQLHVELIRQAERFDEDKKQHYLQSKRLEDRISELTFWKAQHVDRYSSLEEENARLREKIQDILGLSDHHRAPPRPAEDAAIIARQPKHG
;
A
#
# COMPACT_ATOMS: atom_id res chain seq x y z
N MET A 1 -49.42 3.59 77.94
CA MET A 1 -48.12 4.24 77.67
C MET A 1 -47.39 4.30 78.99
N ASP A 2 -46.23 3.65 79.11
CA ASP A 2 -45.47 3.66 80.35
C ASP A 2 -44.87 5.06 80.58
N GLN A 3 -44.76 5.48 81.84
CA GLN A 3 -44.29 6.82 82.23
C GLN A 3 -42.86 7.12 81.72
N ARG A 4 -42.06 6.07 81.49
CA ARG A 4 -40.74 6.12 80.87
C ARG A 4 -40.80 6.42 79.36
N ASN A 5 -41.80 5.88 78.65
CA ASN A 5 -41.97 6.13 77.21
C ASN A 5 -42.56 7.53 76.96
N PHE A 6 -43.44 7.99 77.85
CA PHE A 6 -43.99 9.35 77.79
C PHE A 6 -42.91 10.43 77.96
N SER A 7 -42.02 10.27 78.96
CA SER A 7 -40.89 11.20 79.17
C SER A 7 -39.87 11.17 78.02
N LEU A 8 -39.65 10.01 77.40
CA LEU A 8 -38.86 9.87 76.16
C LEU A 8 -39.49 10.62 74.98
N LEU A 9 -40.81 10.53 74.81
CA LEU A 9 -41.54 11.26 73.76
C LEU A 9 -41.43 12.78 73.96
N CYS A 10 -41.64 13.28 75.18
CA CYS A 10 -41.49 14.71 75.48
C CYS A 10 -40.08 15.20 75.14
N ARG A 11 -39.03 14.44 75.50
CA ARG A 11 -37.64 14.78 75.12
C ARG A 11 -37.40 14.77 73.61
N LYS A 12 -37.99 13.82 72.88
CA LYS A 12 -37.92 13.78 71.40
C LYS A 12 -38.60 15.01 70.78
N LEU A 13 -39.75 15.41 71.31
CA LEU A 13 -40.50 16.58 70.87
C LEU A 13 -39.74 17.88 71.20
N GLU A 14 -39.19 18.01 72.40
CA GLU A 14 -38.31 19.12 72.79
C GLU A 14 -37.10 19.23 71.86
N ALA A 15 -36.47 18.11 71.49
CA ALA A 15 -35.36 18.09 70.54
C ALA A 15 -35.77 18.50 69.10
N LEU A 16 -37.06 18.41 68.78
CA LEU A 16 -37.66 18.91 67.55
C LEU A 16 -38.24 20.33 67.73
N ASN A 17 -37.95 21.00 68.85
CA ASN A 17 -38.46 22.31 69.27
C ASN A 17 -39.97 22.40 69.49
N TYR A 18 -40.63 21.27 69.79
CA TYR A 18 -42.02 21.25 70.27
C TYR A 18 -42.00 21.23 71.81
N THR A 19 -42.27 22.38 72.43
CA THR A 19 -42.20 22.57 73.89
C THR A 19 -43.57 22.62 74.59
N ASP A 20 -44.66 22.50 73.83
CA ASP A 20 -46.01 22.55 74.38
C ASP A 20 -46.34 21.30 75.24
N SER A 21 -47.13 21.50 76.29
CA SER A 21 -47.50 20.41 77.20
C SER A 21 -48.39 19.38 76.50
N LEU A 22 -47.96 18.12 76.50
CA LEU A 22 -48.68 17.02 75.86
C LEU A 22 -49.67 16.35 76.82
N GLU A 23 -50.90 16.13 76.36
CA GLU A 23 -51.90 15.37 77.12
C GLU A 23 -51.60 13.85 77.11
N PRO A 24 -51.75 13.13 78.23
CA PRO A 24 -51.47 11.69 78.29
C PRO A 24 -52.35 10.83 77.35
N SER A 25 -53.56 11.30 77.02
CA SER A 25 -54.53 10.60 76.16
C SER A 25 -54.09 10.56 74.69
N SER A 26 -53.45 11.62 74.20
CA SER A 26 -52.99 11.77 72.82
C SER A 26 -51.57 11.23 72.59
N ALA A 27 -50.81 10.99 73.65
CA ALA A 27 -49.41 10.53 73.60
C ALA A 27 -49.13 9.29 72.72
N PRO A 28 -49.97 8.24 72.68
CA PRO A 28 -49.74 7.08 71.82
C PRO A 28 -49.81 7.40 70.32
N LEU A 29 -50.68 8.35 69.94
CA LEU A 29 -50.81 8.79 68.54
C LEU A 29 -49.62 9.65 68.15
N VAL A 30 -49.24 10.60 69.01
CA VAL A 30 -48.08 11.48 68.77
C VAL A 30 -46.78 10.67 68.65
N GLN A 31 -46.59 9.62 69.46
CA GLN A 31 -45.44 8.72 69.32
C GLN A 31 -45.36 8.11 67.92
N LYS A 32 -46.47 7.56 67.40
CA LYS A 32 -46.51 6.95 66.06
C LYS A 32 -46.20 7.96 64.96
N LEU A 33 -46.80 9.15 65.03
CA LEU A 33 -46.56 10.22 64.06
C LEU A 33 -45.11 10.69 64.05
N VAL A 34 -44.49 10.82 65.23
CA VAL A 34 -43.07 11.19 65.34
C VAL A 34 -42.18 10.09 64.77
N ASP A 35 -42.45 8.82 65.10
CA ASP A 35 -41.67 7.70 64.58
C ASP A 35 -41.81 7.57 63.05
N ASP A 36 -43.01 7.76 62.50
CA ASP A 36 -43.26 7.80 61.05
C ASP A 36 -42.54 8.99 60.39
N LEU A 37 -42.55 10.17 61.01
CA LEU A 37 -41.86 11.36 60.50
C LEU A 37 -40.34 11.17 60.48
N VAL A 38 -39.77 10.59 61.54
CA VAL A 38 -38.34 10.26 61.60
C VAL A 38 -38.00 9.26 60.50
N HIS A 39 -38.78 8.17 60.38
CA HIS A 39 -38.53 7.12 59.39
C HIS A 39 -38.64 7.62 57.95
N THR A 40 -39.66 8.43 57.64
CA THR A 40 -39.83 9.04 56.32
C THR A 40 -38.72 10.03 56.01
N THR A 41 -38.28 10.84 56.97
CA THR A 41 -37.17 11.79 56.78
C THR A 41 -35.84 11.07 56.56
N GLU A 42 -35.56 10.00 57.30
CA GLU A 42 -34.37 9.16 57.10
C GLU A 42 -34.40 8.46 55.74
N SER A 43 -35.54 7.89 55.37
CA SER A 43 -35.76 7.25 54.06
C SER A 43 -35.56 8.25 52.91
N TYR A 44 -36.09 9.47 53.07
CA TYR A 44 -35.91 10.55 52.11
C TYR A 44 -34.44 10.97 51.98
N ARG A 45 -33.70 11.12 53.10
CA ARG A 45 -32.26 11.42 53.06
C ARG A 45 -31.48 10.33 52.33
N ALA A 46 -31.78 9.05 52.61
CA ALA A 46 -31.14 7.93 51.93
C ALA A 46 -31.45 7.91 50.43
N LEU A 47 -32.71 8.19 50.05
CA LEU A 47 -33.12 8.27 48.65
C LEU A 47 -32.44 9.42 47.93
N LYS A 48 -32.37 10.60 48.55
CA LYS A 48 -31.71 11.79 48.00
C LYS A 48 -30.21 11.53 47.74
N LEU A 49 -29.53 10.83 48.65
CA LEU A 49 -28.13 10.46 48.47
C LEU A 49 -27.94 9.50 47.29
N LYS A 50 -28.81 8.49 47.15
CA LYS A 50 -28.80 7.57 46.01
C LYS A 50 -29.08 8.29 44.70
N ALA A 51 -30.06 9.19 44.68
CA ALA A 51 -30.39 9.97 43.49
C ALA A 51 -29.19 10.81 43.02
N SER A 52 -28.53 11.52 43.94
CA SER A 52 -27.32 12.30 43.61
C SER A 52 -26.17 11.42 43.11
N LYS A 53 -25.99 10.22 43.68
CA LYS A 53 -24.99 9.27 43.19
C LYS A 53 -25.30 8.79 41.77
N HIS A 54 -26.57 8.45 41.48
CA HIS A 54 -26.98 8.03 40.15
C HIS A 54 -26.88 9.14 39.11
N GLU A 55 -27.14 10.39 39.49
CA GLU A 55 -26.95 11.55 38.64
C GLU A 55 -25.47 11.70 38.24
N GLN A 56 -24.56 11.63 39.21
CA GLN A 56 -23.12 11.66 38.95
C GLN A 56 -22.63 10.49 38.09
N GLU A 57 -23.15 9.28 38.34
CA GLU A 57 -22.86 8.11 37.50
C GLU A 57 -23.37 8.33 36.06
N GLY A 58 -24.57 8.90 35.91
CA GLY A 58 -25.16 9.24 34.62
C GLY A 58 -24.28 10.19 33.81
N GLU A 59 -23.84 11.29 34.42
CA GLU A 59 -22.93 12.26 33.79
C GLU A 59 -21.59 11.61 33.38
N GLN A 60 -21.02 10.75 34.24
CA GLN A 60 -19.78 10.03 33.92
C GLN A 60 -19.97 9.08 32.72
N TRP A 61 -21.07 8.35 32.67
CA TRP A 61 -21.38 7.46 31.55
C TRP A 61 -21.61 8.24 30.26
N GLN A 62 -22.26 9.39 30.34
CA GLN A 62 -22.49 10.26 29.19
C GLN A 62 -21.17 10.80 28.63
N GLY A 63 -20.26 11.27 29.49
CA GLY A 63 -18.92 11.69 29.08
C GLY A 63 -18.12 10.57 28.41
N LYS A 64 -18.16 9.35 28.96
CA LYS A 64 -17.55 8.17 28.32
C LYS A 64 -18.17 7.90 26.95
N LEU A 65 -19.49 7.91 26.84
CA LEU A 65 -20.19 7.63 25.59
C LEU A 65 -19.82 8.63 24.49
N GLU A 66 -19.66 9.91 24.82
CA GLU A 66 -19.23 10.95 23.87
C GLU A 66 -17.82 10.70 23.32
N VAL A 67 -16.88 10.34 24.19
CA VAL A 67 -15.51 9.97 23.77
C VAL A 67 -15.54 8.78 22.82
N TRP A 68 -16.29 7.73 23.18
CA TRP A 68 -16.42 6.53 22.35
C TRP A 68 -17.06 6.82 20.99
N LYS A 69 -18.09 7.68 20.94
CA LYS A 69 -18.70 8.10 19.68
C LYS A 69 -17.70 8.83 18.78
N LYS A 70 -16.93 9.76 19.35
CA LYS A 70 -15.90 10.51 18.61
C LYS A 70 -14.82 9.58 18.05
N ASP A 71 -14.33 8.65 18.86
CA ASP A 71 -13.33 7.67 18.41
C ASP A 71 -13.88 6.72 17.35
N SER A 72 -15.10 6.22 17.52
CA SER A 72 -15.74 5.37 16.52
C SER A 72 -15.89 6.09 15.17
N GLN A 73 -16.30 7.36 15.17
CA GLN A 73 -16.38 8.17 13.95
C GLN A 73 -15.01 8.38 13.30
N ARG A 74 -13.99 8.67 14.11
CA ARG A 74 -12.61 8.82 13.62
C ARG A 74 -12.10 7.54 12.97
N LEU A 75 -12.28 6.39 13.63
CA LEU A 75 -11.86 5.09 13.12
C LEU A 75 -12.62 4.69 11.85
N LEU A 76 -13.92 4.96 11.77
CA LEU A 76 -14.71 4.72 10.55
C LEU A 76 -14.21 5.57 9.38
N HIS A 77 -13.86 6.83 9.64
CA HIS A 77 -13.32 7.71 8.61
C HIS A 77 -11.97 7.20 8.08
N GLU A 78 -11.04 6.87 8.99
CA GLU A 78 -9.72 6.32 8.65
C GLU A 78 -9.85 4.99 7.90
N ASN A 79 -10.71 4.08 8.38
CA ASN A 79 -10.96 2.81 7.73
C ASN A 79 -11.49 3.00 6.30
N ASN A 80 -12.46 3.88 6.09
CA ASN A 80 -12.99 4.19 4.76
C ASN A 80 -11.91 4.79 3.84
N GLN A 81 -11.06 5.69 4.35
CA GLN A 81 -9.95 6.26 3.59
C GLN A 81 -8.96 5.18 3.15
N LEU A 82 -8.53 4.34 4.08
CA LEU A 82 -7.61 3.24 3.81
C LEU A 82 -8.21 2.24 2.82
N HIS A 83 -9.51 1.93 2.91
CA HIS A 83 -10.18 1.06 1.94
C HIS A 83 -10.12 1.63 0.52
N VAL A 84 -10.42 2.93 0.35
CA VAL A 84 -10.34 3.58 -0.97
C VAL A 84 -8.91 3.62 -1.48
N GLU A 85 -7.94 3.89 -0.61
CA GLU A 85 -6.52 3.90 -0.98
C GLU A 85 -6.03 2.51 -1.41
N LEU A 86 -6.42 1.46 -0.69
CA LEU A 86 -6.09 0.08 -1.03
C LEU A 86 -6.63 -0.31 -2.41
N ILE A 87 -7.88 0.06 -2.72
CA ILE A 87 -8.49 -0.19 -4.04
C ILE A 87 -7.67 0.52 -5.13
N ARG A 88 -7.36 1.81 -4.94
CA ARG A 88 -6.57 2.59 -5.91
C ARG A 88 -5.17 2.02 -6.12
N GLN A 89 -4.52 1.55 -5.05
CA GLN A 89 -3.20 0.94 -5.15
C GLN A 89 -3.25 -0.40 -5.90
N ALA A 90 -4.28 -1.22 -5.65
CA ALA A 90 -4.49 -2.46 -6.36
C ALA A 90 -4.72 -2.23 -7.87
N GLU A 91 -5.58 -1.26 -8.22
CA GLU A 91 -5.84 -0.89 -9.63
C GLU A 91 -4.57 -0.40 -10.34
N ARG A 92 -3.77 0.45 -9.68
CA ARG A 92 -2.48 0.91 -10.24
C ARG A 92 -1.50 -0.24 -10.44
N PHE A 93 -1.40 -1.12 -9.44
CA PHE A 93 -0.51 -2.27 -9.52
C PHE A 93 -0.89 -3.20 -10.67
N ASP A 94 -2.18 -3.48 -10.85
CA ASP A 94 -2.67 -4.31 -11.96
C ASP A 94 -2.42 -3.68 -13.32
N GLU A 95 -2.59 -2.36 -13.45
CA GLU A 95 -2.27 -1.63 -14.68
C GLU A 95 -0.77 -1.67 -14.97
N ASP A 96 0.08 -1.36 -13.99
CA ASP A 96 1.54 -1.40 -14.14
C ASP A 96 2.03 -2.80 -14.52
N LYS A 97 1.49 -3.84 -13.88
CA LYS A 97 1.77 -5.24 -14.20
C LYS A 97 1.42 -5.56 -15.66
N LYS A 98 0.26 -5.10 -16.13
CA LYS A 98 -0.17 -5.28 -17.53
C LYS A 98 0.76 -4.53 -18.50
N GLN A 99 1.13 -3.30 -18.19
CA GLN A 99 2.06 -2.52 -19.01
C GLN A 99 3.43 -3.20 -19.12
N HIS A 100 3.99 -3.66 -18.00
CA HIS A 100 5.26 -4.38 -17.98
C HIS A 100 5.18 -5.70 -18.76
N TYR A 101 4.09 -6.46 -18.62
CA TYR A 101 3.89 -7.68 -19.39
C TYR A 101 3.87 -7.40 -20.90
N LEU A 102 3.14 -6.37 -21.34
CA LEU A 102 3.10 -5.97 -22.74
C LEU A 102 4.46 -5.50 -23.25
N GLN A 103 5.22 -4.77 -22.44
CA GLN A 103 6.59 -4.37 -22.78
C GLN A 103 7.52 -5.58 -22.93
N SER A 104 7.47 -6.54 -22.00
CA SER A 104 8.25 -7.78 -22.08
C SER A 104 7.95 -8.52 -23.38
N LYS A 105 6.66 -8.72 -23.68
CA LYS A 105 6.24 -9.42 -24.89
C LYS A 105 6.73 -8.71 -26.16
N ARG A 106 6.64 -7.38 -26.22
CA ARG A 106 7.18 -6.60 -27.36
C ARG A 106 8.67 -6.77 -27.53
N LEU A 107 9.43 -6.79 -26.43
CA LEU A 107 10.87 -7.00 -26.46
C LEU A 107 11.23 -8.43 -26.89
N GLU A 108 10.49 -9.43 -26.39
CA GLU A 108 10.62 -10.83 -26.80
C GLU A 108 10.36 -11.00 -28.31
N ASP A 109 9.27 -10.42 -28.83
CA ASP A 109 8.94 -10.41 -30.26
C ASP A 109 10.10 -9.78 -31.06
N ARG A 110 10.62 -8.63 -30.62
CA ARG A 110 11.74 -7.96 -31.30
C ARG A 110 13.03 -8.78 -31.26
N ILE A 111 13.32 -9.46 -30.14
CA ILE A 111 14.47 -10.36 -30.03
C ILE A 111 14.33 -11.50 -31.02
N SER A 112 13.13 -12.11 -31.12
CA SER A 112 12.88 -13.21 -32.05
C SER A 112 13.10 -12.77 -33.51
N GLU A 113 12.60 -11.59 -33.87
CA GLU A 113 12.76 -11.01 -35.20
C GLU A 113 14.23 -10.73 -35.53
N LEU A 114 14.96 -10.08 -34.61
CA LEU A 114 16.38 -9.81 -34.78
C LEU A 114 17.21 -11.09 -34.86
N THR A 115 16.83 -12.13 -34.11
CA THR A 115 17.48 -13.43 -34.14
C THR A 115 17.29 -14.10 -35.50
N PHE A 116 16.07 -14.04 -36.06
CA PHE A 116 15.78 -14.52 -37.41
C PHE A 116 16.61 -13.79 -38.47
N TRP A 117 16.61 -12.46 -38.48
CA TRP A 117 17.39 -11.67 -39.43
C TRP A 117 18.89 -11.94 -39.32
N LYS A 118 19.40 -12.06 -38.09
CA LYS A 118 20.80 -12.42 -37.84
C LYS A 118 21.14 -13.77 -38.48
N ALA A 119 20.31 -14.80 -38.25
CA ALA A 119 20.52 -16.12 -38.85
C ALA A 119 20.52 -16.04 -40.38
N GLN A 120 19.53 -15.37 -40.97
CA GLN A 120 19.43 -15.19 -42.42
C GLN A 120 20.66 -14.46 -43.02
N HIS A 121 21.17 -13.43 -42.34
CA HIS A 121 22.36 -12.72 -42.78
C HIS A 121 23.63 -13.56 -42.68
N VAL A 122 23.75 -14.40 -41.64
CA VAL A 122 24.86 -15.35 -41.50
C VAL A 122 24.86 -16.35 -42.65
N ASP A 123 23.71 -16.95 -42.98
CA ASP A 123 23.60 -17.91 -44.09
C ASP A 123 23.94 -17.27 -45.44
N ARG A 124 23.43 -16.05 -45.67
CA ARG A 124 23.74 -15.28 -46.88
C ARG A 124 25.22 -14.93 -46.99
N TYR A 125 25.84 -14.54 -45.88
CA TYR A 125 27.27 -14.22 -45.84
C TYR A 125 28.11 -15.46 -46.13
N SER A 126 27.78 -16.61 -45.54
CA SER A 126 28.44 -17.89 -45.81
C SER A 126 28.33 -18.29 -47.29
N SER A 127 27.15 -18.14 -47.92
CA SER A 127 26.98 -18.43 -49.35
C SER A 127 27.84 -17.52 -50.24
N LEU A 128 27.90 -16.22 -49.92
CA LEU A 128 28.75 -15.27 -50.64
C LEU A 128 30.24 -15.53 -50.42
N GLU A 129 30.65 -16.01 -49.26
CA GLU A 129 32.03 -16.43 -49.00
C GLU A 129 32.40 -17.66 -49.82
N GLU A 130 31.53 -18.66 -49.93
CA GLU A 130 31.73 -19.82 -50.81
C GLU A 130 31.84 -19.41 -52.28
N GLU A 131 30.95 -18.54 -52.77
CA GLU A 131 31.01 -18.03 -54.14
C GLU A 131 32.31 -17.25 -54.40
N ASN A 132 32.71 -16.37 -53.48
CA ASN A 132 33.96 -15.64 -53.58
C ASN A 132 35.18 -16.57 -53.58
N ALA A 133 35.17 -17.62 -52.74
CA ALA A 133 36.23 -18.62 -52.74
C ALA A 133 36.34 -19.33 -54.11
N ARG A 134 35.20 -19.76 -54.67
CA ARG A 134 35.15 -20.38 -56.01
C ARG A 134 35.61 -19.43 -57.12
N LEU A 135 35.24 -18.14 -57.06
CA LEU A 135 35.69 -17.15 -58.03
C LEU A 135 37.20 -16.88 -57.93
N ARG A 136 37.74 -16.83 -56.71
CA ARG A 136 39.19 -16.70 -56.47
C ARG A 136 39.96 -17.90 -57.03
N GLU A 137 39.46 -19.11 -56.82
CA GLU A 137 40.03 -20.33 -57.40
C GLU A 137 40.05 -20.27 -58.93
N LYS A 138 38.92 -19.92 -59.57
CA LYS A 138 38.86 -19.74 -61.03
C LYS A 138 39.83 -18.69 -61.57
N ILE A 139 39.97 -17.56 -60.87
CA ILE A 139 40.94 -16.52 -61.24
C ILE A 139 42.37 -17.06 -61.15
N GLN A 140 42.69 -17.81 -60.09
CA GLN A 140 43.99 -18.43 -59.91
C GLN A 140 44.29 -19.45 -61.02
N ASP A 141 43.31 -20.28 -61.40
CA ASP A 141 43.45 -21.23 -62.51
C ASP A 141 43.74 -20.52 -63.84
N ILE A 142 43.02 -19.44 -64.14
CA ILE A 142 43.22 -18.63 -65.36
C ILE A 142 44.60 -17.94 -65.35
N LEU A 143 45.03 -17.39 -64.22
CA LEU A 143 46.35 -16.77 -64.10
C LEU A 143 47.47 -17.81 -64.22
N GLY A 144 47.31 -19.01 -63.64
CA GLY A 144 48.25 -20.13 -63.83
C GLY A 144 48.30 -20.64 -65.28
N LEU A 145 47.15 -20.67 -65.97
CA LEU A 145 47.08 -20.95 -67.41
C LEU A 145 47.75 -19.85 -68.25
N SER A 146 47.65 -18.58 -67.83
CA SER A 146 48.33 -17.45 -68.47
C SER A 146 49.85 -17.51 -68.31
N ASP A 147 50.35 -17.99 -67.16
CA ASP A 147 51.77 -18.22 -66.94
C ASP A 147 52.33 -19.34 -67.83
N HIS A 148 51.51 -20.34 -68.18
CA HIS A 148 51.86 -21.37 -69.18
C HIS A 148 51.81 -20.86 -70.64
N HIS A 149 51.16 -19.73 -70.92
CA HIS A 149 51.13 -19.10 -72.25
C HIS A 149 52.19 -18.00 -72.42
N ARG A 150 53.07 -17.76 -71.43
CA ARG A 150 54.26 -16.93 -71.63
C ARG A 150 55.27 -17.71 -72.50
N ALA A 151 55.12 -17.53 -73.82
CA ALA A 151 56.00 -18.12 -74.83
C ALA A 151 57.49 -17.94 -74.48
N PRO A 152 58.34 -18.96 -74.69
CA PRO A 152 59.78 -18.80 -74.52
C PRO A 152 60.32 -17.73 -75.48
N PRO A 153 61.35 -16.95 -75.07
CA PRO A 153 61.94 -15.96 -75.96
C PRO A 153 62.49 -16.65 -77.21
N ARG A 154 62.07 -16.22 -78.40
CA ARG A 154 62.63 -16.71 -79.67
C ARG A 154 64.12 -16.33 -79.75
N PRO A 155 64.99 -17.24 -80.20
CA PRO A 155 66.42 -16.94 -80.36
C PRO A 155 66.63 -15.88 -81.43
N ALA A 156 67.53 -14.95 -81.15
CA ALA A 156 67.95 -13.90 -82.07
C ALA A 156 68.91 -14.48 -83.12
N GLU A 157 68.40 -14.70 -84.33
CA GLU A 157 69.22 -14.90 -85.52
C GLU A 157 68.87 -13.79 -86.53
N ASP A 158 69.93 -13.18 -87.07
CA ASP A 158 69.99 -12.27 -88.22
C ASP A 158 69.54 -10.81 -88.06
N ALA A 159 70.49 -9.98 -87.58
CA ALA A 159 70.60 -8.59 -87.98
C ALA A 159 72.06 -8.22 -88.25
N ALA A 160 72.60 -8.78 -89.34
CA ALA A 160 73.81 -8.27 -89.96
C ALA A 160 73.50 -7.85 -91.41
N ILE A 161 73.87 -6.61 -91.72
CA ILE A 161 74.18 -6.07 -93.05
C ILE A 161 73.00 -5.43 -93.81
N ILE A 162 72.96 -4.09 -93.79
CA ILE A 162 73.01 -3.13 -94.92
C ILE A 162 73.18 -1.74 -94.25
N ALA A 163 74.39 -1.22 -94.09
CA ALA A 163 75.28 -0.55 -95.06
C ALA A 163 75.25 1.00 -94.93
N ARG A 164 76.40 1.53 -94.49
CA ARG A 164 77.09 2.74 -94.99
C ARG A 164 76.36 4.11 -94.91
N GLN A 165 76.71 4.88 -93.87
CA GLN A 165 77.43 6.19 -93.87
C GLN A 165 77.37 7.07 -95.14
N PRO A 166 77.40 8.44 -95.06
CA PRO A 166 78.41 9.15 -94.27
C PRO A 166 78.08 10.54 -93.64
N LYS A 167 78.90 10.87 -92.64
CA LYS A 167 79.57 12.15 -92.26
C LYS A 167 78.96 13.51 -92.68
N HIS A 168 78.74 14.39 -91.69
CA HIS A 168 79.48 15.64 -91.39
C HIS A 168 78.58 16.67 -90.69
N GLY A 169 79.12 17.38 -89.70
CA GLY A 169 78.57 18.61 -89.12
C GLY A 169 78.21 18.49 -87.66
#